data_AF-A0A9D9DFF7-F1
#
_entry.id   AF-A0A9D9DFF7-F1
#
_cell.length_a   1.000
_cell.length_b   1.000
_cell.length_c   1.000
_cell.angle_alpha   90.00
_cell.angle_beta   90.00
_cell.angle_gamma   90.00
#
_symmetry.space_group_name_H-M   'P 1'
#
loop_
_entity.id
_entity.type
_entity.pdbx_description
1 polymer ?
#
loop_
_entity_poly.entity_id
_entity_poly.type
_entity_poly.pdbx_seq_one_letter_code
_entity_poly.pdbx_strand_id
1 'polypeptide(L)'
;MEENNLSEQYGLTEEPVSADLDGFEPVARIVVIGVGGAGNNAVNRMIDDQISNVDFYVLNTDKQALATSKAPNRIVLGEEVTKGHGAGGDPEVGRQAAEAVSYTHLRAH
;
A
#
# COMPACT_ATOMS: atom_id res chain seq x y z
N MET A 1 -13.75 -60.12 -3.23
CA MET A 1 -13.33 -59.12 -2.23
C MET A 1 -13.94 -57.82 -2.72
N GLU A 2 -14.99 -57.35 -2.06
CA GLU A 2 -15.61 -56.06 -2.35
C GLU A 2 -14.68 -54.97 -1.82
N GLU A 3 -14.17 -54.11 -2.71
CA GLU A 3 -13.42 -52.92 -2.31
C GLU A 3 -14.41 -51.93 -1.68
N ASN A 4 -14.35 -51.81 -0.35
CA ASN A 4 -15.11 -50.80 0.37
C ASN A 4 -14.54 -49.41 0.04
N ASN A 5 -15.31 -48.64 -0.71
CA ASN A 5 -15.01 -47.24 -0.98
C ASN A 5 -15.25 -46.41 0.28
N LEU A 6 -14.15 -46.07 0.97
CA LEU A 6 -14.18 -45.35 2.25
C LEU A 6 -14.89 -43.99 2.15
N SER A 7 -14.94 -43.34 0.97
CA SER A 7 -15.60 -42.04 0.82
C SER A 7 -17.12 -42.10 0.99
N GLU A 8 -17.76 -43.18 0.51
CA GLU A 8 -19.21 -43.38 0.65
C GLU A 8 -19.60 -43.69 2.11
N GLN A 9 -18.75 -44.42 2.83
CA GLN A 9 -19.00 -44.78 4.24
C GLN A 9 -19.00 -43.56 5.17
N TYR A 10 -18.20 -42.53 4.87
CA TYR A 10 -18.08 -41.32 5.70
C TYR A 10 -18.86 -40.11 5.16
N GLY A 11 -19.65 -40.27 4.10
CA GLY A 11 -20.50 -39.20 3.57
C GLY A 11 -19.71 -37.96 3.13
N LEU A 12 -18.46 -38.13 2.71
CA LEU A 12 -17.63 -37.05 2.19
C LEU A 12 -18.09 -36.75 0.75
N THR A 13 -19.03 -35.82 0.60
CA THR A 13 -19.35 -35.26 -0.72
C THR A 13 -18.22 -34.33 -1.14
N GLU A 14 -17.77 -34.45 -2.40
CA GLU A 14 -16.86 -33.51 -3.07
C GLU A 14 -17.58 -32.17 -3.37
N GLU A 15 -18.32 -31.63 -2.40
CA GLU A 15 -18.88 -30.28 -2.50
C GLU A 15 -17.69 -29.31 -2.45
N PRO A 16 -17.49 -28.45 -3.46
CA PRO A 16 -16.37 -27.53 -3.47
C PRO A 16 -16.51 -26.56 -2.30
N VAL A 17 -15.58 -26.63 -1.36
CA VAL A 17 -15.46 -25.75 -0.17
C VAL A 17 -15.25 -24.26 -0.57
N SER A 18 -15.19 -23.94 -1.87
CA SER A 18 -14.87 -22.62 -2.41
C SER A 18 -16.07 -21.68 -2.56
N ALA A 19 -17.30 -22.18 -2.58
CA ALA A 19 -18.48 -21.38 -2.93
C ALA A 19 -18.73 -20.16 -2.01
N ASP A 20 -18.30 -20.24 -0.74
CA ASP A 20 -18.47 -19.17 0.25
C ASP A 20 -17.30 -18.18 0.33
N LEU A 21 -16.17 -18.45 -0.35
CA LEU A 21 -14.96 -17.61 -0.31
C LEU A 21 -14.86 -16.64 -1.49
N ASP A 22 -15.51 -16.96 -2.61
CA ASP A 22 -15.43 -16.19 -3.86
C ASP A 22 -16.24 -14.87 -3.81
N GLY A 23 -17.04 -14.65 -2.77
CA GLY A 23 -17.88 -13.46 -2.55
C GLY A 23 -17.39 -12.49 -1.47
N PHE A 24 -16.17 -12.66 -0.95
CA PHE A 24 -15.64 -11.80 0.11
C PHE A 24 -15.17 -10.45 -0.45
N GLU A 25 -16.04 -9.43 -0.43
CA GLU A 25 -15.61 -8.04 -0.60
C GLU A 25 -14.69 -7.66 0.58
N PRO A 26 -13.48 -7.13 0.34
CA PRO A 26 -12.60 -6.71 1.42
C PRO A 26 -13.28 -5.62 2.26
N VAL A 27 -13.71 -5.99 3.46
CA VAL A 27 -14.42 -5.06 4.37
C VAL A 27 -13.52 -3.90 4.82
N ALA A 28 -12.20 -4.07 4.73
CA ALA A 28 -11.21 -3.07 5.12
C ALA A 28 -10.43 -2.54 3.92
N ARG A 29 -10.44 -1.21 3.77
CA ARG A 29 -9.54 -0.50 2.85
C ARG A 29 -8.14 -0.42 3.45
N ILE A 30 -7.16 -1.04 2.80
CA ILE A 30 -5.76 -1.00 3.23
C ILE A 30 -5.05 0.15 2.51
N VAL A 31 -4.39 1.00 3.29
CA VAL A 31 -3.59 2.12 2.78
C VAL A 31 -2.15 1.94 3.24
N VAL A 32 -1.20 2.00 2.31
CA VAL A 32 0.23 1.95 2.60
C VAL A 32 0.86 3.29 2.27
N ILE A 33 1.57 3.86 3.24
CA ILE A 33 2.16 5.18 3.14
C ILE A 33 3.69 5.07 3.31
N GLY A 34 4.42 5.33 2.23
CA GLY A 34 5.89 5.42 2.24
C GLY A 34 6.37 6.85 2.45
N VAL A 35 7.10 7.12 3.54
CA VAL A 35 7.65 8.45 3.83
C VAL A 35 9.17 8.49 3.58
N GLY A 36 9.64 9.54 2.93
CA GLY A 36 11.05 9.77 2.63
C GLY A 36 11.62 8.81 1.56
N GLY A 37 12.94 8.84 1.38
CA GLY A 37 13.61 8.05 0.33
C GLY A 37 13.46 6.53 0.53
N ALA A 38 13.69 6.05 1.76
CA ALA A 38 13.57 4.62 2.07
C ALA A 38 12.12 4.13 1.96
N GLY A 39 11.14 4.91 2.44
CA GLY A 39 9.72 4.57 2.30
C GLY A 39 9.26 4.51 0.85
N ASN A 40 9.72 5.44 0.01
CA ASN A 40 9.45 5.43 -1.42
C ASN A 40 10.03 4.18 -2.10
N ASN A 41 11.26 3.78 -1.76
CA ASN A 41 11.87 2.56 -2.28
C ASN A 41 11.10 1.30 -1.85
N ALA A 42 10.64 1.24 -0.60
CA ALA A 42 9.83 0.13 -0.10
C ALA A 42 8.50 0.02 -0.86
N VAL A 43 7.80 1.14 -1.04
CA VAL A 43 6.54 1.17 -1.81
C VAL A 43 6.75 0.78 -3.27
N ASN A 44 7.82 1.26 -3.91
CA ASN A 44 8.16 0.85 -5.28
C ASN A 44 8.35 -0.67 -5.37
N ARG A 45 9.02 -1.27 -4.38
CA ARG A 45 9.20 -2.72 -4.33
C ARG A 45 7.87 -3.47 -4.16
N MET A 46 6.98 -2.96 -3.30
CA MET A 46 5.63 -3.53 -3.12
C MET A 46 4.82 -3.49 -4.42
N ILE A 47 4.94 -2.41 -5.18
CA ILE A 47 4.29 -2.27 -6.49
C ILE A 47 4.90 -3.24 -7.51
N ASP A 48 6.23 -3.36 -7.55
CA ASP A 48 6.92 -4.31 -8.42
C ASP A 48 6.58 -5.77 -8.11
N ASP A 49 6.38 -6.07 -6.83
CA ASP A 49 5.94 -7.38 -6.33
C ASP A 49 4.42 -7.59 -6.49
N GLN A 50 3.73 -6.65 -7.16
CA GLN A 50 2.32 -6.73 -7.54
C GLN A 50 1.37 -6.94 -6.35
N ILE A 51 1.69 -6.35 -5.18
CA ILE A 51 0.79 -6.37 -4.02
C ILE A 51 -0.53 -5.68 -4.40
N SER A 52 -1.62 -6.42 -4.29
CA SER A 52 -2.97 -5.99 -4.64
C SER A 52 -3.78 -5.58 -3.42
N ASN A 53 -4.94 -4.94 -3.64
CA ASN A 53 -5.88 -4.50 -2.61
C ASN A 53 -5.28 -3.50 -1.60
N VAL A 54 -4.31 -2.70 -2.06
CA VAL A 54 -3.65 -1.66 -1.26
C VAL A 54 -3.62 -0.35 -2.04
N ASP A 55 -4.04 0.73 -1.38
CA ASP A 55 -3.82 2.08 -1.90
C ASP A 55 -2.43 2.58 -1.48
N PHE A 56 -1.55 2.73 -2.46
CA PHE A 56 -0.19 3.21 -2.23
C PHE A 56 -0.12 4.74 -2.29
N TYR A 57 0.47 5.32 -1.25
CA TYR A 57 0.84 6.73 -1.15
C TYR A 57 2.32 6.85 -0.84
N VAL A 58 2.97 7.86 -1.42
CA VAL A 58 4.33 8.25 -1.06
C VAL A 58 4.41 9.74 -0.76
N LEU A 59 5.16 10.07 0.29
CA LEU A 59 5.38 11.43 0.74
C LEU A 59 6.86 11.69 0.89
N ASN A 60 7.34 12.80 0.32
CA ASN A 60 8.74 13.19 0.47
C ASN A 60 8.91 14.70 0.35
N THR A 61 9.90 15.23 1.05
CA THR A 61 10.37 16.62 0.86
C THR A 61 11.18 16.80 -0.43
N ASP A 62 11.74 15.71 -0.96
CA ASP A 62 12.52 15.70 -2.19
C ASP A 62 11.63 15.38 -3.40
N LYS A 63 11.47 16.37 -4.29
CA LYS A 63 10.68 16.23 -5.52
C LYS A 63 11.29 15.27 -6.53
N GLN A 64 12.62 15.22 -6.61
CA GLN A 64 13.33 14.35 -7.55
C GLN A 64 13.09 12.90 -7.17
N ALA A 65 13.17 12.58 -5.88
CA ALA A 65 12.85 11.25 -5.37
C ALA A 65 11.37 10.87 -5.64
N LEU A 66 10.43 11.81 -5.50
CA LEU A 66 9.02 11.54 -5.82
C LEU A 66 8.78 11.34 -7.31
N ALA A 67 9.49 12.06 -8.17
CA ALA A 67 9.35 11.95 -9.62
C ALA A 67 9.67 10.54 -10.13
N THR A 68 10.59 9.84 -9.46
CA THR A 68 10.96 8.45 -9.77
C THR A 68 10.08 7.40 -9.09
N SER A 69 9.09 7.80 -8.29
CA SER A 69 8.17 6.85 -7.63
C SER A 69 7.19 6.22 -8.61
N LYS A 70 6.92 4.92 -8.40
CA LYS A 70 5.90 4.13 -9.10
C LYS A 70 4.51 4.27 -8.48
N ALA A 71 4.42 4.83 -7.27
CA ALA A 71 3.14 5.00 -6.60
C ALA A 71 2.25 6.02 -7.34
N PRO A 72 0.94 5.75 -7.47
CA PRO A 72 0.01 6.66 -8.13
C PRO A 72 -0.18 7.95 -7.32
N ASN A 73 -0.26 7.84 -6.00
CA ASN A 73 -0.49 8.97 -5.11
C ASN A 73 0.85 9.49 -4.56
N ARG A 74 1.31 10.63 -5.07
CA ARG A 74 2.60 11.26 -4.71
C ARG A 74 2.35 12.64 -4.11
N ILE A 75 2.88 12.90 -2.92
CA ILE A 75 2.69 14.17 -2.20
C ILE A 75 4.06 14.76 -1.85
N VAL A 76 4.28 16.00 -2.27
CA VAL A 76 5.47 16.78 -1.89
C VAL A 76 5.22 17.40 -0.52
N LEU A 77 6.11 17.15 0.44
CA LEU A 77 6.05 17.74 1.78
C LEU A 77 6.81 19.06 1.81
N GLY A 78 6.19 20.10 2.38
CA GLY A 78 6.83 21.38 2.67
C GLY A 78 7.61 21.96 1.50
N GLU A 79 6.99 22.06 0.33
CA GLU A 79 7.61 22.64 -0.86
C GLU A 79 8.14 24.05 -0.57
N GLU A 80 7.40 24.86 0.17
CA GLU A 80 7.80 26.21 0.60
C GLU A 80 8.96 26.20 1.63
N VAL A 81 9.12 25.10 2.38
CA VAL A 81 10.14 24.95 3.43
C VAL A 81 11.47 24.49 2.82
N THR A 82 11.41 23.49 1.94
CA THR A 82 12.58 22.78 1.42
C THR A 82 12.92 23.14 -0.03
N LYS A 83 12.05 23.92 -0.69
CA LYS A 83 12.11 24.21 -2.13
C LYS A 83 12.09 22.95 -3.00
N GLY A 84 11.66 21.82 -2.44
CA GLY A 84 11.66 20.52 -3.10
C GLY A 84 13.01 19.81 -3.16
N HIS A 85 14.03 20.27 -2.41
CA HIS A 85 15.37 19.67 -2.39
C HIS A 85 15.59 18.65 -1.26
N GLY A 86 14.57 18.40 -0.45
CA GLY A 86 14.67 17.50 0.69
C GLY A 86 15.04 18.18 2.01
N ALA A 87 14.84 17.46 3.11
CA ALA A 87 15.15 17.92 4.46
C ALA A 87 16.65 17.84 4.84
N GLY A 88 17.52 17.31 3.95
CA GLY A 88 18.96 17.21 4.21
C GLY A 88 19.35 16.29 5.37
N GLY A 89 18.44 15.40 5.80
CA GLY A 89 18.64 14.55 6.98
C GLY A 89 18.34 15.23 8.31
N ASP A 90 17.88 16.49 8.29
CA ASP A 90 17.44 17.22 9.49
C ASP A 90 15.99 16.83 9.84
N PRO A 91 15.74 16.16 10.99
CA PRO A 91 14.40 15.78 11.40
C PRO A 91 13.47 16.97 11.66
N GLU A 92 14.01 18.10 12.10
CA GLU A 92 13.22 19.29 12.44
C GLU A 92 12.69 19.95 11.17
N VAL A 93 13.50 20.03 10.11
CA VAL A 93 13.05 20.46 8.78
C VAL A 93 11.98 19.51 8.25
N GLY A 94 12.17 18.20 8.41
CA GLY A 94 11.18 17.18 8.02
C GLY A 94 9.84 17.36 8.73
N ARG A 95 9.87 17.66 10.04
CA ARG A 95 8.67 17.93 10.84
C ARG A 95 7.94 19.18 10.35
N GLN A 96 8.65 20.29 10.19
CA GLN A 96 8.07 21.54 9.68
C GLN A 96 7.47 21.36 8.28
N ALA A 97 8.15 20.61 7.41
CA ALA A 97 7.66 20.32 6.07
C ALA A 97 6.37 19.47 6.09
N ALA A 98 6.25 18.51 7.00
CA ALA A 98 5.05 17.71 7.17
C ALA A 98 3.87 18.53 7.71
N GLU A 99 4.11 19.41 8.69
CA GLU A 99 3.09 20.29 9.28
C GLU A 99 2.57 21.36 8.31
N ALA A 100 3.39 21.79 7.34
CA ALA A 100 3.03 22.77 6.34
C ALA A 100 2.04 22.25 5.27
N VAL A 101 1.83 20.93 5.17
CA VAL A 101 0.95 20.35 4.16
C VAL A 101 -0.51 20.41 4.62
N SER A 102 -1.34 21.10 3.84
CA SER A 102 -2.79 21.16 4.06
C SER A 102 -3.49 19.85 3.64
N TYR A 103 -4.48 19.43 4.45
CA TYR A 103 -5.24 18.18 4.40
C TYR A 103 -5.99 17.88 3.08
N THR A 104 -5.95 18.78 2.10
CA THR A 104 -6.73 18.67 0.85
C THR A 104 -6.33 17.46 0.01
N HIS A 105 -5.10 16.97 0.13
CA HIS A 105 -4.56 15.90 -0.73
C HIS A 105 -4.93 14.47 -0.29
N LEU A 106 -5.41 14.28 0.95
CA LEU A 106 -5.73 12.95 1.50
C LEU A 106 -7.23 12.59 1.41
N ARG A 107 -8.06 13.45 0.82
CA ARG A 107 -9.53 13.26 0.72
C ARG A 107 -10.03 12.86 -0.66
N ALA A 108 -9.15 12.50 -1.59
CA ALA A 108 -9.57 11.90 -2.84
C ALA A 108 -9.70 10.38 -2.65
N HIS A 109 -10.90 9.87 -2.93
CA HIS A 109 -11.39 8.48 -2.85
C HIS A 109 -11.96 8.09 -1.49
#